data_AF-A0A2R7SMK8-F1
#
_entry.id   AF-A0A2R7SMK8-F1
#
_cell.length_a   1.000
_cell.length_b   1.000
_cell.length_c   1.000
_cell.angle_alpha   90.00
_cell.angle_beta   90.00
_cell.angle_gamma   90.00
#
_symmetry.space_group_name_H-M   'P 1'
#
loop_
_entity.id
_entity.type
_entity.pdbx_description
1 polymer ?
#
loop_
_entity_poly.entity_id
_entity_poly.type
_entity_poly.pdbx_seq_one_letter_code
_entity_poly.pdbx_strand_id
1 'polypeptide(L)'
;PYACGHVTWLLAQSQRPRDAAPVDIAASLFRGSTAPIDATAIARWADGPTPGAMQRLLLDPKQGWLSAIKRDWGDVVEATELQAGDTLPQPLRGHLTGALMAELMNADCGRMGFWTQADHFLIEAVPACKTLRGDMRVRRIAGVSPFDDPVGAWLAVRAACTAGQPIALATDGPEATALACPSPAPDMPIRDLLRLRPQTLERLGLES
;
A
#
# COMPACT_ATOMS: atom_id res chain seq x y z
N PRO A 1 -5.91 -15.67 -4.41
CA PRO A 1 -6.88 -14.78 -3.73
C PRO A 1 -6.18 -13.91 -2.67
N TYR A 2 -6.05 -12.61 -2.95
CA TYR A 2 -5.55 -11.62 -1.99
C TYR A 2 -6.73 -11.10 -1.20
N ALA A 3 -6.73 -11.37 0.09
CA ALA A 3 -7.63 -10.69 0.98
C ALA A 3 -6.90 -10.57 2.31
N CYS A 4 -6.32 -9.40 2.56
CA CYS A 4 -5.88 -9.08 3.91
C CYS A 4 -7.05 -9.27 4.88
N GLY A 5 -8.29 -9.09 4.40
CA GLY A 5 -9.51 -9.48 5.10
C GLY A 5 -9.66 -10.98 5.36
N HIS A 6 -9.42 -11.88 4.40
CA HIS A 6 -9.51 -13.33 4.66
C HIS A 6 -8.39 -13.80 5.58
N VAL A 7 -7.16 -13.30 5.38
CA VAL A 7 -6.04 -13.58 6.29
C VAL A 7 -6.43 -13.10 7.69
N THR A 8 -6.99 -11.91 7.85
CA THR A 8 -7.42 -11.37 9.15
C THR A 8 -8.60 -12.12 9.77
N TRP A 9 -9.58 -12.55 8.97
CA TRP A 9 -10.69 -13.40 9.43
C TRP A 9 -10.18 -14.75 9.93
N LEU A 10 -9.28 -15.38 9.18
CA LEU A 10 -8.63 -16.62 9.57
C LEU A 10 -7.73 -16.42 10.79
N LEU A 11 -6.99 -15.31 10.87
CA LEU A 11 -6.20 -14.90 12.05
C LEU A 11 -7.09 -14.70 13.29
N ALA A 12 -8.29 -14.15 13.13
CA ALA A 12 -9.26 -13.96 14.20
C ALA A 12 -9.96 -15.26 14.63
N GLN A 13 -10.18 -16.19 13.69
CA GLN A 13 -10.82 -17.48 13.97
C GLN A 13 -9.87 -18.57 14.49
N SER A 14 -8.56 -18.43 14.24
CA SER A 14 -7.56 -19.45 14.61
C SER A 14 -6.95 -19.26 16.01
N GLN A 15 -7.43 -18.31 16.81
CA GLN A 15 -6.90 -18.07 18.15
C GLN A 15 -7.46 -19.02 19.22
N ARG A 16 -6.55 -19.81 19.80
CA ARG A 16 -6.61 -20.11 21.24
C ARG A 16 -6.30 -18.82 22.01
N PRO A 17 -7.01 -18.52 23.11
CA PRO A 17 -6.82 -17.29 23.86
C PRO A 17 -5.39 -17.19 24.40
N ARG A 18 -4.71 -16.06 24.15
CA ARG A 18 -3.48 -15.64 24.81
C ARG A 18 -3.60 -14.16 25.11
N ASP A 19 -3.50 -13.77 26.37
CA ASP A 19 -3.77 -12.41 26.82
C ASP A 19 -2.92 -11.34 26.09
N ALA A 20 -3.60 -10.32 25.57
CA ALA A 20 -3.08 -9.03 25.10
C ALA A 20 -2.26 -9.03 23.80
N ALA A 21 -2.48 -10.01 22.91
CA ALA A 21 -1.84 -9.99 21.60
C ALA A 21 -2.57 -9.02 20.64
N PRO A 22 -1.90 -8.40 19.65
CA PRO A 22 -2.55 -7.50 18.69
C PRO A 22 -3.76 -8.14 17.98
N VAL A 23 -3.72 -9.46 17.78
CA VAL A 23 -4.84 -10.27 17.29
C VAL A 23 -6.07 -10.28 18.20
N ASP A 24 -5.94 -10.09 19.52
CA ASP A 24 -7.09 -9.84 20.41
C ASP A 24 -7.78 -8.53 20.09
N ILE A 25 -7.00 -7.51 19.69
CA ILE A 25 -7.53 -6.22 19.24
C ILE A 25 -8.29 -6.41 17.93
N ALA A 26 -7.71 -7.13 16.95
CA ALA A 26 -8.41 -7.48 15.71
C ALA A 26 -9.70 -8.28 16.01
N ALA A 27 -9.65 -9.27 16.90
CA ALA A 27 -10.81 -10.05 17.31
C ALA A 27 -11.85 -9.20 18.06
N SER A 28 -11.44 -8.23 18.87
CA SER A 28 -12.35 -7.33 19.60
C SER A 28 -13.16 -6.43 18.68
N LEU A 29 -12.65 -6.07 17.50
CA LEU A 29 -13.40 -5.31 16.49
C LEU A 29 -14.63 -6.07 15.97
N PHE A 30 -14.69 -7.38 16.23
CA PHE A 30 -15.81 -8.25 15.87
C PHE A 30 -16.64 -8.71 17.09
N ARG A 31 -16.16 -8.48 18.33
CA ARG A 31 -16.89 -8.81 19.57
C ARG A 31 -18.06 -7.83 19.75
N GLY A 32 -19.18 -8.15 19.13
CA GLY A 32 -20.40 -7.33 19.14
C GLY A 32 -21.24 -7.43 17.87
N SER A 33 -20.71 -8.03 16.80
CA SER A 33 -21.49 -8.31 15.58
C SER A 33 -22.43 -9.49 15.82
N THR A 34 -23.74 -9.25 15.73
CA THR A 34 -24.79 -10.28 15.74
C THR A 34 -25.05 -10.88 14.35
N ALA A 35 -24.50 -10.27 13.30
CA ALA A 35 -24.57 -10.80 11.94
C ALA A 35 -23.53 -11.93 11.75
N PRO A 36 -23.86 -13.00 11.02
CA PRO A 36 -22.87 -14.01 10.63
C PRO A 36 -21.76 -13.31 9.86
N ILE A 37 -20.56 -13.39 10.43
CA ILE A 37 -19.37 -12.79 9.86
C ILE A 37 -18.95 -13.67 8.67
N ASP A 38 -19.26 -13.23 7.46
CA ASP A 38 -18.83 -13.90 6.24
C ASP A 38 -17.51 -13.31 5.71
N ALA A 39 -16.74 -14.15 5.02
CA ALA A 39 -15.41 -13.80 4.54
C ALA A 39 -15.42 -12.69 3.47
N THR A 40 -16.55 -12.52 2.76
CA THR A 40 -16.74 -11.45 1.76
C THR A 40 -17.00 -10.10 2.44
N ALA A 41 -17.68 -10.07 3.59
CA ALA A 41 -17.91 -8.89 4.40
C ALA A 41 -16.60 -8.40 5.04
N ILE A 42 -15.77 -9.32 5.54
CA ILE A 42 -14.45 -8.94 6.08
C ILE A 42 -13.48 -8.52 4.98
N ALA A 43 -13.45 -9.22 3.84
CA ALA A 43 -12.68 -8.77 2.69
C ALA A 43 -13.08 -7.33 2.30
N ARG A 44 -14.38 -7.02 2.25
CA ARG A 44 -14.85 -5.64 1.99
C ARG A 44 -14.47 -4.64 3.08
N TRP A 45 -14.46 -5.04 4.35
CA TRP A 45 -14.08 -4.14 5.44
C TRP A 45 -12.57 -3.88 5.52
N ALA A 46 -11.75 -4.90 5.25
CA ALA A 46 -10.28 -4.81 5.31
C ALA A 46 -9.66 -4.29 4.00
N ASP A 47 -10.20 -4.70 2.85
CA ASP A 47 -9.69 -4.43 1.50
C ASP A 47 -10.57 -3.43 0.70
N GLY A 48 -11.56 -2.80 1.36
CA GLY A 48 -12.54 -1.92 0.73
C GLY A 48 -12.00 -0.56 0.25
N PRO A 49 -12.81 0.19 -0.55
CA PRO A 49 -12.39 1.42 -1.22
C PRO A 49 -12.22 2.64 -0.29
N THR A 50 -12.79 2.58 0.91
CA THR A 50 -12.54 3.55 1.99
C THR A 50 -11.56 2.88 2.95
N PRO A 51 -10.46 3.52 3.38
CA PRO A 51 -9.47 2.87 4.23
C PRO A 51 -10.12 2.43 5.54
N GLY A 52 -10.46 1.13 5.58
CA GLY A 52 -10.98 0.48 6.77
C GLY A 52 -9.99 0.67 7.92
N ALA A 53 -10.50 0.58 9.16
CA ALA A 53 -9.64 0.71 10.35
C ALA A 53 -8.42 -0.24 10.28
N MET A 54 -8.57 -1.41 9.65
CA MET A 54 -7.49 -2.39 9.51
C MET A 54 -6.47 -2.08 8.42
N GLN A 55 -6.87 -1.51 7.28
CA GLN A 55 -5.89 -1.07 6.27
C GLN A 55 -4.93 -0.04 6.87
N ARG A 56 -5.44 0.86 7.73
CA ARG A 56 -4.59 1.80 8.47
C ARG A 56 -3.65 1.12 9.47
N LEU A 57 -4.09 0.06 10.15
CA LEU A 57 -3.25 -0.71 11.09
C LEU A 57 -2.17 -1.55 10.38
N LEU A 58 -2.47 -2.10 9.20
CA LEU A 58 -1.51 -2.87 8.40
C LEU A 58 -0.44 -1.99 7.76
N LEU A 59 -0.77 -0.73 7.47
CA LEU A 59 0.11 0.24 6.81
C LEU A 59 0.85 1.16 7.78
N ASP A 60 0.57 1.11 9.08
CA ASP A 60 1.26 1.95 10.06
C ASP A 60 2.55 1.25 10.54
N PRO A 61 3.73 1.72 10.08
CA PRO A 61 5.01 1.10 10.45
C PRO A 61 5.34 1.25 11.95
N LYS A 62 4.65 2.15 12.67
CA LYS A 62 4.88 2.40 14.10
C LYS A 62 4.16 1.40 15.01
N GLN A 63 3.17 0.67 14.50
CA GLN A 63 2.36 -0.27 15.30
C GLN A 63 3.03 -1.64 15.46
N GLY A 64 4.11 -1.93 14.72
CA GLY A 64 4.85 -3.20 14.83
C GLY A 64 4.06 -4.44 14.40
N TRP A 65 2.85 -4.27 13.83
CA TRP A 65 1.91 -5.34 13.52
C TRP A 65 2.47 -6.38 12.55
N LEU A 66 3.11 -5.93 11.47
CA LEU A 66 3.76 -6.80 10.50
C LEU A 66 4.86 -7.64 11.14
N SER A 67 5.64 -7.05 12.05
CA SER A 67 6.70 -7.76 12.78
C SER A 67 6.12 -8.79 13.76
N ALA A 68 5.00 -8.48 14.42
CA ALA A 68 4.29 -9.42 15.29
C ALA A 68 3.70 -10.60 14.50
N ILE A 69 3.07 -10.35 13.35
CA ILE A 69 2.58 -11.41 12.45
C ILE A 69 3.73 -12.31 12.01
N LYS A 70 4.83 -11.74 11.49
CA LYS A 70 5.99 -12.51 11.02
C LYS A 70 6.56 -13.41 12.11
N ARG A 71 6.62 -12.93 13.36
CA ARG A 71 7.16 -13.68 14.51
C ARG A 71 6.21 -14.76 15.01
N ASP A 72 4.96 -14.41 15.26
CA ASP A 72 4.04 -15.26 16.03
C ASP A 72 3.26 -16.25 15.14
N TRP A 73 3.29 -16.05 13.81
CA TRP A 73 2.48 -16.80 12.83
C TRP A 73 3.24 -17.23 11.58
N GLY A 74 4.57 -17.31 11.67
CA GLY A 74 5.42 -17.68 10.53
C GLY A 74 5.13 -19.07 9.95
N ASP A 75 4.42 -19.93 10.67
CA ASP A 75 3.93 -21.25 10.23
C ASP A 75 2.61 -21.20 9.44
N VAL A 76 1.86 -20.10 9.55
CA VAL A 76 0.55 -19.90 8.91
C VAL A 76 0.66 -19.00 7.69
N VAL A 77 1.44 -17.93 7.81
CA VAL A 77 1.65 -16.92 6.77
C VAL A 77 3.08 -16.93 6.25
N GLU A 78 3.20 -16.62 4.97
CA GLU A 78 4.45 -16.30 4.30
C GLU A 78 4.44 -14.82 3.94
N ALA A 79 5.52 -14.12 4.28
CA ALA A 79 5.73 -12.75 3.87
C ALA A 79 6.76 -12.76 2.73
N THR A 80 6.34 -12.30 1.55
CA THR A 80 7.23 -12.16 0.40
C THR A 80 7.53 -10.68 0.21
N GLU A 81 8.81 -10.31 0.18
CA GLU A 81 9.22 -8.95 -0.14
C GLU A 81 8.83 -8.60 -1.57
N LEU A 82 8.21 -7.44 -1.75
CA LEU A 82 7.84 -6.93 -3.08
C LEU A 82 9.09 -6.52 -3.85
N GLN A 83 9.22 -7.02 -5.08
CA GLN A 83 10.32 -6.72 -5.99
C GLN A 83 9.83 -5.84 -7.16
N ALA A 84 10.76 -5.10 -7.77
CA ALA A 84 10.48 -4.37 -9.00
C ALA A 84 10.07 -5.35 -10.12
N GLY A 85 9.03 -4.99 -10.87
CA GLY A 85 8.46 -5.84 -11.93
C GLY A 85 7.51 -6.93 -11.45
N ASP A 86 7.24 -7.05 -10.14
CA ASP A 86 6.25 -8.00 -9.63
C ASP A 86 4.86 -7.69 -10.20
N THR A 87 4.13 -8.74 -10.60
CA THR A 87 2.72 -8.61 -11.00
C THR A 87 1.85 -8.47 -9.76
N LEU A 88 1.39 -7.24 -9.50
CA LEU A 88 0.57 -6.93 -8.33
C LEU A 88 -0.93 -6.93 -8.62
N PRO A 89 -1.76 -7.34 -7.63
CA PRO A 89 -3.22 -7.15 -7.68
C PRO A 89 -3.59 -5.69 -7.91
N GLN A 90 -4.66 -5.45 -8.67
CA GLN A 90 -5.13 -4.10 -9.00
C GLN A 90 -5.28 -3.17 -7.77
N PRO A 91 -5.87 -3.61 -6.63
CA PRO A 91 -6.01 -2.74 -5.46
C PRO A 91 -4.65 -2.33 -4.86
N LEU A 92 -3.70 -3.26 -4.79
CA LEU A 92 -2.36 -3.00 -4.27
C LEU A 92 -1.58 -2.08 -5.20
N ARG A 93 -1.69 -2.30 -6.52
CA ARG A 93 -1.10 -1.45 -7.55
C ARG A 93 -1.60 -0.02 -7.38
N GLY A 94 -2.93 0.18 -7.38
CA GLY A 94 -3.54 1.50 -7.22
C GLY A 94 -3.16 2.20 -5.91
N HIS A 95 -3.06 1.45 -4.82
CA HIS A 95 -2.61 2.00 -3.54
C HIS A 95 -1.16 2.49 -3.58
N LEU A 96 -0.22 1.66 -4.07
CA LEU A 96 1.19 2.02 -4.18
C LEU A 96 1.41 3.20 -5.14
N THR A 97 0.74 3.18 -6.29
CA THR A 97 0.76 4.26 -7.29
C THR A 97 0.25 5.57 -6.69
N GLY A 98 -0.93 5.56 -6.06
CA GLY A 98 -1.53 6.76 -5.45
C GLY A 98 -0.72 7.29 -4.26
N ALA A 99 -0.24 6.42 -3.38
CA ALA A 99 0.59 6.80 -2.23
C ALA A 99 1.89 7.48 -2.66
N LEU A 100 2.51 7.01 -3.75
CA LEU A 100 3.74 7.63 -4.27
C LEU A 100 3.49 9.08 -4.68
N MET A 101 2.46 9.33 -5.50
CA MET A 101 2.14 10.69 -5.94
C MET A 101 1.70 11.58 -4.76
N ALA A 102 1.00 11.02 -3.77
CA ALA A 102 0.62 11.75 -2.57
C ALA A 102 1.85 12.26 -1.78
N GLU A 103 2.88 11.44 -1.60
CA GLU A 103 4.13 11.86 -0.94
C GLU A 103 4.84 12.98 -1.73
N LEU A 104 4.90 12.86 -3.05
CA LEU A 104 5.52 13.87 -3.91
C LEU A 104 4.76 15.20 -3.91
N MET A 105 3.42 15.14 -3.99
CA MET A 105 2.55 16.31 -3.87
C MET A 105 2.66 16.97 -2.50
N ASN A 106 2.70 16.17 -1.43
CA ASN A 106 2.87 16.70 -0.08
C ASN A 106 4.22 17.41 0.08
N ALA A 107 5.29 16.90 -0.53
CA ALA A 107 6.58 17.56 -0.52
C ALA A 107 6.62 18.85 -1.38
N ASP A 108 5.90 18.88 -2.51
CA ASP A 108 5.89 20.04 -3.41
C ASP A 108 4.96 21.17 -2.94
N CYS A 109 3.78 20.83 -2.41
CA CYS A 109 2.72 21.80 -2.05
C CYS A 109 2.15 21.68 -0.63
N GLY A 110 2.49 20.65 0.15
CA GLY A 110 1.89 20.39 1.48
C GLY A 110 0.41 19.99 1.47
N ARG A 111 -0.16 19.71 0.28
CA ARG A 111 -1.55 19.28 0.07
C ARG A 111 -1.64 18.30 -1.09
N MET A 112 -2.68 17.47 -1.10
CA MET A 112 -2.98 16.54 -2.19
C MET A 112 -4.04 17.14 -3.12
N GLY A 113 -3.83 17.03 -4.43
CA GLY A 113 -4.74 17.51 -5.47
C GLY A 113 -4.38 16.87 -6.82
N PHE A 114 -4.70 15.59 -6.98
CA PHE A 114 -4.44 14.86 -8.23
C PHE A 114 -5.51 13.79 -8.46
N TRP A 115 -5.71 13.44 -9.72
CA TRP A 115 -6.52 12.31 -10.15
C TRP A 115 -5.64 11.22 -10.73
N THR A 116 -5.91 9.97 -10.36
CA THR A 116 -5.26 8.81 -10.96
C THR A 116 -6.06 8.34 -12.16
N GLN A 117 -5.44 8.35 -13.34
CA GLN A 117 -5.99 7.79 -14.58
C GLN A 117 -5.37 6.41 -14.84
N ALA A 118 -5.70 5.79 -15.99
CA ALA A 118 -5.20 4.46 -16.33
C ALA A 118 -3.67 4.41 -16.52
N ASP A 119 -3.08 5.49 -17.06
CA ASP A 119 -1.68 5.55 -17.50
C ASP A 119 -0.95 6.84 -17.06
N HIS A 120 -1.60 7.71 -16.29
CA HIS A 120 -1.01 8.95 -15.81
C HIS A 120 -1.71 9.49 -14.56
N PHE A 121 -1.02 10.40 -13.86
CA PHE A 121 -1.66 11.29 -12.90
C PHE A 121 -2.02 12.60 -13.58
N LEU A 122 -3.24 13.09 -13.34
CA LEU A 122 -3.64 14.44 -13.70
C LEU A 122 -3.53 15.31 -12.45
N ILE A 123 -2.58 16.25 -12.45
CA ILE A 123 -2.35 17.17 -11.34
C ILE A 123 -3.35 18.32 -11.44
N GLU A 124 -4.10 18.55 -10.37
CA GLU A 124 -5.02 19.69 -10.32
C GLU A 124 -4.23 20.99 -10.14
N ALA A 125 -4.73 22.08 -10.73
CA ALA A 125 -4.14 23.39 -10.55
C ALA A 125 -4.32 23.89 -9.10
N VAL A 126 -3.37 23.59 -8.23
CA VAL A 126 -3.33 24.11 -6.86
C VAL A 126 -2.29 25.24 -6.77
N PRO A 127 -2.67 26.47 -6.35
CA PRO A 127 -1.76 27.63 -6.33
C PRO A 127 -0.49 27.47 -5.48
N ALA A 128 -0.48 26.51 -4.55
CA ALA A 128 0.60 26.31 -3.59
C ALA A 128 1.73 25.40 -4.09
N CYS A 129 1.56 24.70 -5.22
CA CYS A 129 2.57 23.77 -5.73
C CYS A 129 3.71 24.54 -6.43
N LYS A 130 4.95 24.15 -6.16
CA LYS A 130 6.14 24.79 -6.75
C LYS A 130 6.35 24.31 -8.19
N THR A 131 6.25 23.00 -8.39
CA THR A 131 6.51 22.34 -9.67
C THR A 131 5.25 21.65 -10.22
N LEU A 132 4.47 20.98 -9.35
CA LEU A 132 3.30 20.20 -9.74
C LEU A 132 2.08 21.11 -9.95
N ARG A 133 2.04 21.87 -11.05
CA ARG A 133 0.99 22.86 -11.34
C ARG A 133 0.45 22.74 -12.77
N GLY A 134 -0.77 23.22 -12.98
CA GLY A 134 -1.34 23.50 -14.30
C GLY A 134 -1.67 22.27 -15.14
N ASP A 135 -2.67 21.48 -14.73
CA ASP A 135 -3.24 20.34 -15.48
C ASP A 135 -2.19 19.36 -16.03
N MET A 136 -1.08 19.22 -15.30
CA MET A 136 0.06 18.42 -15.71
C MET A 136 -0.32 16.94 -15.71
N ARG A 137 0.08 16.23 -16.77
CA ARG A 137 -0.08 14.78 -16.88
C ARG A 137 1.25 14.08 -16.65
N VAL A 138 1.39 13.41 -15.51
CA VAL A 138 2.64 12.72 -15.14
C VAL A 138 2.52 11.22 -15.47
N ARG A 139 3.37 10.75 -16.40
CA ARG A 139 3.37 9.35 -16.87
C ARG A 139 4.49 8.52 -16.27
N ARG A 140 5.66 9.13 -16.03
CA ARG A 140 6.84 8.46 -15.45
C ARG A 140 7.44 9.32 -14.34
N ILE A 141 7.96 8.64 -13.32
CA ILE A 141 8.61 9.23 -12.16
C ILE A 141 9.96 8.52 -12.01
N ALA A 142 11.04 9.30 -11.98
CA ALA A 142 12.41 8.79 -11.99
C ALA A 142 12.66 7.76 -13.12
N GLY A 143 12.07 8.01 -14.31
CA GLY A 143 12.19 7.14 -15.49
C GLY A 143 11.28 5.91 -15.50
N VAL A 144 10.59 5.60 -14.40
CA VAL A 144 9.72 4.42 -14.27
C VAL A 144 8.25 4.83 -14.35
N SER A 145 7.43 4.02 -15.02
CA SER A 145 5.97 4.18 -15.01
C SER A 145 5.41 3.55 -13.73
N PRO A 146 4.81 4.32 -12.81
CA PRO A 146 4.25 3.76 -11.57
C PRO A 146 2.95 2.98 -11.81
N PHE A 147 2.41 3.01 -13.03
CA PHE A 147 1.24 2.23 -13.45
C PHE A 147 1.62 0.82 -13.91
N ASP A 148 2.82 0.68 -14.48
CA ASP A 148 3.39 -0.58 -14.95
C ASP A 148 4.19 -1.27 -13.85
N ASP A 149 5.05 -0.52 -13.15
CA ASP A 149 5.94 -1.00 -12.09
C ASP A 149 5.91 -0.06 -10.88
N PRO A 150 4.87 -0.13 -10.02
CA PRO A 150 4.75 0.73 -8.85
C PRO A 150 5.91 0.55 -7.87
N VAL A 151 6.39 -0.68 -7.67
CA VAL A 151 7.49 -0.98 -6.74
C VAL A 151 8.79 -0.39 -7.29
N GLY A 152 9.08 -0.60 -8.58
CA GLY A 152 10.22 0.01 -9.24
C GLY A 152 10.20 1.54 -9.19
N ALA A 153 9.03 2.17 -9.32
CA ALA A 153 8.91 3.63 -9.22
C ALA A 153 9.25 4.14 -7.80
N TRP A 154 8.79 3.47 -6.74
CA TRP A 154 9.17 3.77 -5.36
C TRP A 154 10.68 3.64 -5.14
N LEU A 155 11.27 2.53 -5.61
CA LEU A 155 12.70 2.27 -5.49
C LEU A 155 13.53 3.32 -6.26
N ALA A 156 13.10 3.69 -7.47
CA ALA A 156 13.76 4.69 -8.29
C ALA A 156 13.74 6.09 -7.64
N VAL A 157 12.60 6.50 -7.05
CA VAL A 157 12.51 7.76 -6.29
C VAL A 157 13.43 7.75 -5.09
N ARG A 158 13.44 6.67 -4.30
CA ARG A 158 14.34 6.56 -3.14
C ARG A 158 15.80 6.59 -3.56
N ALA A 159 16.16 5.91 -4.65
CA ALA A 159 17.52 5.92 -5.19
C ALA A 159 17.95 7.32 -5.63
N ALA A 160 17.09 8.05 -6.36
CA ALA A 160 17.34 9.44 -6.76
C ALA A 160 17.60 10.33 -5.53
N CYS A 161 16.75 10.22 -4.51
CA CYS A 161 16.86 11.04 -3.30
C CYS A 161 18.06 10.70 -2.43
N THR A 162 18.40 9.42 -2.33
CA THR A 162 19.63 8.98 -1.63
C THR A 162 20.87 9.52 -2.34
N ALA A 163 20.85 9.61 -3.67
CA ALA A 163 21.92 10.17 -4.48
C ALA A 163 21.93 11.72 -4.54
N GLY A 164 21.01 12.40 -3.84
CA GLY A 164 20.87 13.86 -3.88
C GLY A 164 20.45 14.39 -5.26
N GLN A 165 19.88 13.55 -6.12
CA GLN A 165 19.42 13.92 -7.45
C GLN A 165 17.95 14.32 -7.41
N PRO A 166 17.52 15.31 -8.21
CA PRO A 166 16.11 15.63 -8.32
C PRO A 166 15.35 14.49 -9.03
N ILE A 167 14.06 14.35 -8.71
CA ILE A 167 13.19 13.32 -9.26
C ILE A 167 12.69 13.80 -10.63
N ALA A 168 13.18 13.20 -11.71
CA ALA A 168 12.71 13.51 -13.06
C ALA A 168 11.27 13.05 -13.27
N LEU A 169 10.43 13.93 -13.84
CA LEU A 169 9.06 13.64 -14.24
C LEU A 169 8.95 13.66 -15.76
N ALA A 170 8.36 12.61 -16.33
CA ALA A 170 7.93 12.65 -17.73
C ALA A 170 6.49 13.16 -17.79
N THR A 171 6.33 14.34 -18.40
CA THR A 171 5.04 15.02 -18.57
C THR A 171 4.72 15.23 -20.05
N ASP A 172 3.46 15.51 -20.39
CA ASP A 172 3.05 15.84 -21.77
C ASP A 172 3.57 17.23 -22.23
N GLY A 173 4.13 18.05 -21.32
CA GLY A 173 4.72 19.35 -21.65
C GLY A 173 6.12 19.24 -22.29
N PRO A 174 6.55 20.26 -23.05
CA PRO A 174 7.85 20.26 -23.73
C PRO A 174 9.04 20.44 -22.77
N GLU A 175 8.80 20.90 -21.54
CA GLU A 175 9.84 21.18 -20.56
C GLU A 175 10.12 19.96 -19.67
N ALA A 176 11.41 19.66 -19.50
CA ALA A 176 11.85 18.67 -18.53
C ALA A 176 11.47 19.15 -17.12
N THR A 177 10.60 18.40 -16.47
CA THR A 177 10.10 18.73 -15.13
C THR A 177 10.81 17.86 -14.11
N ALA A 178 11.27 18.46 -13.01
CA ALA A 178 11.93 17.72 -11.94
C ALA A 178 11.49 18.22 -10.55
N LEU A 179 11.32 17.29 -9.61
CA LEU A 179 10.97 17.59 -8.23
C LEU A 179 12.20 17.56 -7.33
N ALA A 180 12.21 18.44 -6.34
CA ALA A 180 13.12 18.28 -5.21
C ALA A 180 12.74 17.01 -4.43
N CYS A 181 13.74 16.36 -3.85
CA CYS A 181 13.51 15.20 -3.02
C CYS A 181 12.86 15.57 -1.68
N PRO A 182 11.82 14.83 -1.25
CA PRO A 182 11.29 14.96 0.10
C PRO A 182 12.40 14.69 1.15
N SER A 183 12.33 15.41 2.29
CA SER A 183 13.20 15.18 3.44
C SER A 183 12.36 14.88 4.69
N PRO A 184 12.37 13.66 5.23
CA PRO A 184 13.15 12.51 4.78
C PRO A 184 12.67 11.96 3.41
N ALA A 185 13.53 11.16 2.75
CA ALA A 185 13.13 10.46 1.54
C ALA A 185 11.92 9.55 1.84
N PRO A 186 10.94 9.48 0.93
CA PRO A 186 9.68 8.81 1.21
C PRO A 186 9.90 7.29 1.32
N ASP A 187 9.26 6.68 2.31
CA ASP A 187 9.30 5.23 2.51
C ASP A 187 8.09 4.56 1.86
N MET A 188 8.34 3.43 1.19
CA MET A 188 7.26 2.66 0.56
C MET A 188 6.31 2.12 1.65
N PRO A 189 4.99 2.37 1.55
CA PRO A 189 4.04 2.06 2.61
C PRO A 189 3.82 0.55 2.80
N ILE A 190 4.10 -0.25 1.76
CA ILE A 190 3.99 -1.71 1.78
C ILE A 190 5.29 -2.29 1.21
N ARG A 191 6.03 -3.03 2.02
CA ARG A 191 7.27 -3.71 1.60
C ARG A 191 7.09 -5.21 1.41
N ASP A 192 6.16 -5.80 2.15
CA ASP A 192 5.91 -7.23 2.16
C ASP A 192 4.47 -7.52 1.77
N LEU A 193 4.29 -8.60 1.02
CA LEU A 193 3.01 -9.19 0.70
C LEU A 193 2.80 -10.41 1.59
N LEU A 194 1.73 -10.38 2.40
CA LEU A 194 1.36 -11.52 3.24
C LEU A 194 0.46 -12.48 2.46
N ARG A 195 0.85 -13.74 2.41
CA ARG A 195 0.07 -14.84 1.83
C ARG A 195 -0.11 -15.94 2.86
N LEU A 196 -1.21 -16.69 2.78
CA LEU A 196 -1.34 -17.93 3.54
C LEU A 196 -0.44 -18.98 2.91
N ARG A 197 0.24 -19.77 3.75
CA ARG A 197 0.98 -20.92 3.26
C ARG A 197 0.04 -21.97 2.67
N PRO A 198 0.45 -22.74 1.66
CA PRO A 198 -0.37 -23.79 1.06
C PRO A 198 -0.93 -24.78 2.10
N GLN A 199 -0.11 -25.27 3.03
CA GLN A 199 -0.59 -26.17 4.09
C GLN A 199 -1.69 -25.55 4.98
N THR A 200 -1.69 -24.22 5.12
CA THR A 200 -2.74 -23.50 5.85
C THR A 200 -4.02 -23.49 5.02
N LEU A 201 -3.92 -23.24 3.72
CA LEU A 201 -5.05 -23.28 2.80
C LEU A 201 -5.71 -24.68 2.79
N GLU A 202 -4.90 -25.74 2.70
CA GLU A 202 -5.36 -27.14 2.73
C GLU A 202 -6.10 -27.46 4.04
N ARG A 203 -5.49 -27.15 5.20
CA ARG A 203 -6.10 -27.35 6.52
C ARG A 203 -7.43 -26.62 6.69
N LEU A 204 -7.61 -25.51 5.98
CA LEU A 204 -8.80 -24.68 6.04
C LEU A 204 -9.84 -25.06 4.98
N GLY A 205 -9.55 -26.03 4.10
CA GLY A 205 -10.44 -26.40 3.00
C GLY A 205 -10.64 -25.26 1.99
N LEU A 206 -9.63 -24.39 1.84
CA LEU A 206 -9.66 -23.23 0.94
C LEU A 206 -8.92 -23.49 -0.38
N GLU A 207 -8.35 -24.68 -0.55
CA GLU A 207 -7.84 -25.15 -1.84
C GLU A 207 -8.99 -25.81 -2.62
N SER A 208 -9.16 -25.36 -3.87
CA SER A 208 -10.02 -25.97 -4.89
C SER A 208 -9.16 -26.48 -6.03
#